data_AF-A0A934PF61-F1
#
_entry.id   AF-A0A934PF61-F1
#
_cell.length_a   1.000
_cell.length_b   1.000
_cell.length_c   1.000
_cell.angle_alpha   90.00
_cell.angle_beta   90.00
_cell.angle_gamma   90.00
#
_symmetry.space_group_name_H-M   'P 1'
#
loop_
_entity.id
_entity.type
_entity.pdbx_description
1 polymer ?
#
loop_
_entity_poly.entity_id
_entity_poly.type
_entity_poly.pdbx_seq_one_letter_code
_entity_poly.pdbx_strand_id
1 'polypeptide(L)'
;MRGILTATYDRDLGGAAPDWVQLFPVGQMVGRDRRRFNLADPQKIVSAFQADTVDLPVDYEHQSDTHPEQRSGPVPAAGWIKDLKADETGHWGRVEWTAQARGFITKAMKAWATSLCTQDEVSFHRFMTTSAPAYAHIMAQAVPNGPPPSSSAEIAQSDAAAAVCSQLGLKPGVLGD
;
A
#
# COMPACT_ATOMS: atom_id res chain seq x y z
N MET A 1 6.02 -18.73 16.43
CA MET A 1 5.84 -17.94 15.20
C MET A 1 7.00 -16.96 15.09
N ARG A 2 8.08 -17.35 14.39
CA ARG A 2 9.18 -16.46 13.98
C ARG A 2 9.14 -16.43 12.46
N GLY A 3 9.11 -15.26 11.83
CA GLY A 3 9.16 -15.14 10.36
C GLY A 3 8.00 -14.40 9.68
N ILE A 4 7.07 -13.78 10.42
CA ILE A 4 6.17 -12.79 9.83
C ILE A 4 6.81 -11.42 10.06
N LEU A 5 7.35 -10.82 8.99
CA LEU A 5 7.74 -9.42 8.99
C LEU A 5 6.45 -8.59 8.99
N THR A 6 6.09 -8.05 10.15
CA THR A 6 5.16 -6.92 10.22
C THR A 6 5.87 -5.74 9.57
N ALA A 7 5.21 -4.98 8.68
CA ALA A 7 5.76 -3.71 8.19
C ALA A 7 6.09 -2.84 9.42
N THR A 8 7.37 -2.76 9.77
CA THR A 8 7.83 -1.97 10.90
C THR A 8 7.91 -0.54 10.41
N TYR A 9 6.94 0.28 10.80
CA TYR A 9 7.16 1.71 10.83
C TYR A 9 8.32 1.98 11.80
N ASP A 10 9.24 2.86 11.40
CA ASP A 10 10.26 3.34 12.31
C ASP A 10 9.57 3.91 13.56
N ARG A 11 9.95 3.43 14.75
CA ARG A 11 9.28 3.84 16.00
C ARG A 11 9.65 5.27 16.41
N ASP A 12 10.65 5.86 15.77
CA ASP A 12 11.14 7.20 16.08
C ASP A 12 10.91 8.20 14.93
N LEU A 13 9.72 8.12 14.31
CA LEU A 13 9.24 9.21 13.47
C LEU A 13 9.03 10.42 14.39
N GLY A 14 9.87 11.43 14.22
CA GLY A 14 9.78 12.72 14.93
C GLY A 14 8.41 13.40 14.79
N GLY A 15 8.28 14.63 15.26
CA GLY A 15 6.99 15.34 15.28
C GLY A 15 6.41 15.72 13.90
N ALA A 16 7.11 15.43 12.80
CA ALA A 16 6.75 15.81 11.44
C ALA A 16 6.64 14.58 10.53
N ALA A 17 5.89 14.72 9.42
CA ALA A 17 5.81 13.69 8.40
C ALA A 17 7.20 13.39 7.81
N PRO A 18 7.65 12.12 7.77
CA PRO A 18 8.94 11.76 7.22
C PRO A 18 8.95 11.93 5.69
N ASP A 19 10.06 12.36 5.12
CA ASP A 19 10.17 12.43 3.67
C ASP A 19 10.33 11.03 3.05
N TRP A 20 11.06 10.11 3.70
CA TRP A 20 11.19 8.72 3.23
C TRP A 20 10.23 7.80 3.97
N VAL A 21 9.37 7.11 3.22
CA VAL A 21 8.40 6.14 3.73
C VAL A 21 8.68 4.76 3.15
N GLN A 22 8.70 3.74 4.01
CA GLN A 22 8.82 2.36 3.55
C GLN A 22 7.53 1.93 2.84
N LEU A 23 7.64 1.57 1.57
CA LEU A 23 6.50 1.15 0.74
C LEU A 23 6.27 -0.36 0.82
N PHE A 24 7.36 -1.13 0.87
CA PHE A 24 7.29 -2.58 0.83
C PHE A 24 8.53 -3.20 1.51
N PRO A 25 8.38 -4.19 2.42
CA PRO A 25 9.51 -4.84 3.06
C PRO A 25 10.23 -5.82 2.12
N VAL A 26 11.53 -6.03 2.31
CA VAL A 26 12.28 -7.05 1.57
C VAL A 26 11.68 -8.46 1.75
N GLY A 27 11.64 -9.23 0.65
CA GLY A 27 11.24 -10.64 0.65
C GLY A 27 9.74 -10.89 0.48
N GLN A 28 9.26 -11.99 1.07
CA GLN A 28 7.85 -12.36 1.02
C GLN A 28 7.08 -11.72 2.17
N MET A 29 5.95 -11.10 1.85
CA MET A 29 4.95 -10.68 2.83
C MET A 29 3.60 -11.35 2.59
N VAL A 30 2.85 -11.53 3.67
CA VAL A 30 1.47 -12.03 3.64
C VAL A 30 0.56 -10.92 4.10
N GLY A 31 -0.34 -10.47 3.22
CA GLY A 31 -1.36 -9.47 3.53
C GLY A 31 -2.40 -9.99 4.52
N ARG A 32 -3.17 -9.08 5.13
CA ARG A 32 -4.27 -9.41 6.06
C ARG A 32 -5.33 -10.33 5.44
N ASP A 33 -5.50 -10.23 4.13
CA ASP A 33 -6.41 -11.03 3.31
C ASP A 33 -5.81 -12.39 2.88
N ARG A 34 -4.63 -12.76 3.39
CA ARG A 34 -3.84 -13.97 3.08
C ARG A 34 -3.16 -13.97 1.71
N ARG A 35 -3.26 -12.91 0.92
CA ARG A 35 -2.50 -12.80 -0.33
C ARG A 35 -1.01 -12.71 -0.02
N ARG A 36 -0.20 -13.28 -0.91
CA ARG A 36 1.26 -13.31 -0.78
C ARG A 36 1.86 -12.40 -1.82
N PHE A 37 2.79 -11.56 -1.40
CA PHE A 37 3.51 -10.64 -2.26
C PHE A 37 5.00 -10.89 -2.08
N ASN A 38 5.77 -10.84 -3.16
CA ASN A 38 7.21 -11.08 -3.13
C ASN A 38 7.94 -9.97 -3.88
N LEU A 39 8.82 -9.28 -3.18
CA LEU A 39 9.68 -8.26 -3.74
C LEU A 39 10.99 -8.90 -4.24
N ALA A 40 10.89 -9.60 -5.37
CA ALA A 40 11.99 -10.42 -5.88
C ALA A 40 13.18 -9.60 -6.39
N ASP A 41 12.92 -8.48 -7.08
CA ASP A 41 13.95 -7.59 -7.61
C ASP A 41 13.62 -6.13 -7.29
N PRO A 42 14.17 -5.62 -6.18
CA PRO A 42 13.95 -4.24 -5.82
C PRO A 42 14.45 -3.19 -6.79
N GLN A 43 15.61 -3.44 -7.39
CA GLN A 43 16.25 -2.44 -8.24
C GLN A 43 15.51 -2.29 -9.57
N LYS A 44 14.83 -3.34 -10.03
CA LYS A 44 13.97 -3.25 -11.21
C LYS A 44 12.82 -2.27 -11.02
N ILE A 45 12.23 -2.18 -9.83
CA ILE A 45 11.15 -1.21 -9.53
C ILE A 45 11.70 0.21 -9.51
N VAL A 46 12.86 0.42 -8.88
CA VAL A 46 13.54 1.73 -8.87
C VAL A 46 13.85 2.18 -10.30
N SER A 47 14.41 1.29 -11.11
CA SER A 47 14.75 1.57 -12.51
C SER A 47 13.52 1.88 -13.35
N ALA A 48 12.42 1.13 -13.16
CA ALA A 48 11.17 1.38 -13.87
C ALA A 48 10.57 2.73 -13.50
N PHE A 49 10.60 3.10 -12.22
CA PHE A 49 10.12 4.40 -11.75
C PHE A 49 10.95 5.55 -12.34
N GLN A 50 12.28 5.43 -12.36
CA GLN A 50 13.17 6.46 -12.91
C GLN A 50 13.05 6.62 -14.43
N ALA A 51 12.62 5.56 -15.12
CA ALA A 51 12.34 5.62 -16.56
C ALA A 51 10.97 6.26 -16.86
N ASP A 52 10.07 6.32 -15.87
CA ASP A 52 8.80 7.01 -15.96
C ASP A 52 8.97 8.50 -15.63
N THR A 53 8.10 9.33 -16.19
CA THR A 53 8.06 10.79 -15.94
C THR A 53 6.87 11.20 -15.07
N VAL A 54 6.01 10.25 -14.70
CA VAL A 54 4.82 10.49 -13.90
C VAL A 54 5.10 10.25 -12.43
N ASP A 55 4.88 11.27 -11.61
CA ASP A 55 4.92 11.12 -10.16
C ASP A 55 3.72 10.30 -9.67
N LEU A 56 3.97 9.32 -8.80
CA LEU A 56 2.91 8.50 -8.20
C LEU A 56 2.29 9.23 -7.01
N PRO A 57 0.95 9.40 -6.95
CA PRO A 57 0.30 10.06 -5.84
C PRO A 57 0.23 9.15 -4.60
N VAL A 58 0.41 9.74 -3.43
CA VAL A 58 -0.03 9.16 -2.15
C VAL A 58 -1.43 9.71 -1.88
N ASP A 59 -2.40 8.83 -1.70
CA ASP A 59 -3.80 9.23 -1.55
C ASP A 59 -4.32 9.11 -0.12
N TYR A 60 -5.55 9.56 0.07
CA TYR A 60 -6.32 9.32 1.28
C TYR A 60 -7.32 8.21 1.00
N GLU A 61 -7.34 7.19 1.85
CA GLU A 61 -8.41 6.19 1.91
C GLU A 61 -8.67 5.42 0.61
N HIS A 62 -7.63 5.21 -0.21
CA HIS A 62 -7.74 4.47 -1.47
C HIS A 62 -8.78 5.04 -2.46
N GLN A 63 -9.16 6.31 -2.30
CA GLN A 63 -10.19 6.93 -3.15
C GLN A 63 -9.74 7.05 -4.62
N SER A 64 -8.42 7.09 -4.86
CA SER A 64 -7.85 7.15 -6.22
C SER A 64 -8.16 5.88 -7.01
N ASP A 65 -8.12 4.73 -6.31
CA ASP A 65 -8.36 3.40 -6.86
C ASP A 65 -9.85 3.00 -6.86
N THR A 66 -10.71 3.88 -6.38
CA THR A 66 -12.16 3.66 -6.31
C THR A 66 -12.85 4.23 -7.55
N HIS A 67 -13.89 3.53 -8.03
CA HIS A 67 -14.70 3.98 -9.15
C HIS A 67 -15.33 5.36 -8.86
N PRO A 68 -15.44 6.26 -9.87
CA PRO A 68 -15.89 7.63 -9.65
C PRO A 68 -17.23 7.77 -8.92
N GLU A 69 -18.18 6.88 -9.17
CA GLU A 69 -19.50 6.85 -8.55
C GLU A 69 -19.50 6.43 -7.07
N GLN A 70 -18.39 5.86 -6.58
CA GLN A 70 -18.21 5.41 -5.20
C GLN A 70 -17.32 6.37 -4.37
N ARG A 71 -16.75 7.41 -5.01
CA ARG A 71 -15.91 8.40 -4.31
C ARG A 71 -16.75 9.28 -3.39
N SER A 72 -16.15 9.72 -2.29
CA SER A 72 -16.80 10.60 -1.33
C SER A 72 -16.01 11.89 -1.20
N GLY A 73 -16.58 12.97 -1.70
CA GLY A 73 -15.94 14.29 -1.70
C GLY A 73 -14.79 14.39 -2.70
N PRO A 74 -13.88 15.37 -2.53
CA PRO A 74 -12.71 15.52 -3.38
C PRO A 74 -11.71 14.38 -3.15
N VAL A 75 -10.93 14.03 -4.18
CA VAL A 75 -9.82 13.06 -4.12
C VAL A 75 -8.48 13.80 -4.27
N PRO A 76 -8.04 14.57 -3.25
CA PRO A 76 -6.73 15.20 -3.28
C PRO A 76 -5.63 14.18 -3.01
N ALA A 77 -4.45 14.40 -3.59
CA ALA A 77 -3.25 13.69 -3.16
C ALA A 77 -2.75 14.26 -1.82
N ALA A 78 -2.33 13.38 -0.91
CA ALA A 78 -1.59 13.76 0.29
C ALA A 78 -0.17 14.24 -0.06
N GLY A 79 0.41 13.68 -1.13
CA GLY A 79 1.72 14.04 -1.66
C GLY A 79 2.06 13.22 -2.90
N TRP A 80 3.29 13.37 -3.38
CA TRP A 80 3.80 12.68 -4.56
C TRP A 80 5.10 11.97 -4.26
N ILE A 81 5.24 10.73 -4.71
CA ILE A 81 6.50 10.00 -4.67
C ILE A 81 7.40 10.60 -5.74
N LYS A 82 8.52 11.19 -5.32
CA LYS A 82 9.49 11.90 -6.16
C LYS A 82 10.76 11.10 -6.42
N ASP A 83 10.99 10.06 -5.63
CA ASP A 83 12.19 9.23 -5.72
C ASP A 83 11.93 7.86 -5.08
N LEU A 84 12.62 6.84 -5.57
CA LEU A 84 12.59 5.49 -5.00
C LEU A 84 14.01 5.02 -4.69
N LYS A 85 14.16 4.34 -3.56
CA LYS A 85 15.37 3.58 -3.24
C LYS A 85 15.01 2.19 -2.74
N ALA A 86 15.96 1.28 -2.84
CA ALA A 86 15.91 -0.03 -2.21
C ALA A 86 17.17 -0.23 -1.36
N ASP A 87 16.99 -0.71 -0.14
CA ASP A 87 18.05 -1.08 0.79
C ASP A 87 17.77 -2.45 1.43
N GLU A 88 18.59 -2.87 2.39
CA GLU A 88 18.46 -4.16 3.08
C GLU A 88 17.16 -4.31 3.87
N THR A 89 16.39 -3.25 4.07
CA THR A 89 15.12 -3.27 4.79
C THR A 89 13.90 -3.24 3.86
N GLY A 90 14.07 -2.88 2.58
CA GLY A 90 13.01 -2.94 1.57
C GLY A 90 13.03 -1.75 0.60
N HIS A 91 11.86 -1.43 0.04
CA HIS A 91 11.66 -0.23 -0.78
C HIS A 91 11.19 0.94 0.03
N TRP A 92 11.69 2.09 -0.38
CA TRP A 92 11.34 3.36 0.17
C TRP A 92 10.99 4.33 -0.94
N GLY A 93 9.97 5.15 -0.69
CA GLY A 93 9.62 6.29 -1.52
C GLY A 93 9.88 7.59 -0.81
N ARG A 94 10.51 8.55 -1.48
CA ARG A 94 10.61 9.92 -1.01
C ARG A 94 9.36 10.68 -1.41
N VAL A 95 8.60 11.14 -0.44
CA VAL A 95 7.32 11.80 -0.65
C VAL A 95 7.47 13.30 -0.48
N GLU A 96 7.04 14.05 -1.49
CA GLU A 96 6.77 15.48 -1.37
C GLU A 96 5.34 15.67 -0.84
N TRP A 97 5.23 15.91 0.47
CA TRP A 97 3.93 16.12 1.12
C TRP A 97 3.35 17.51 0.87
N THR A 98 2.04 17.55 0.66
CA THR A 98 1.27 18.80 0.69
C THR A 98 1.30 19.44 2.08
N ALA A 99 1.10 20.76 2.14
CA ALA A 99 0.99 21.48 3.42
C ALA A 99 -0.17 20.93 4.28
N GLN A 100 -1.29 20.53 3.64
CA GLN A 100 -2.42 19.91 4.31
C GLN A 100 -2.01 18.57 4.95
N ALA A 101 -1.33 17.68 4.21
CA ALA A 101 -0.88 16.39 4.73
C ALA A 101 0.12 16.55 5.89
N ARG A 102 1.07 17.49 5.78
CA ARG A 102 2.03 17.77 6.86
C ARG A 102 1.37 18.21 8.16
N GLY A 103 0.21 18.89 8.07
CA GLY A 103 -0.57 19.34 9.22
C GLY A 103 -1.73 18.42 9.62
N PHE A 104 -1.95 17.31 8.90
CA PHE A 104 -3.16 16.51 9.04
C PHE A 104 -3.26 15.81 10.40
N ILE A 105 -2.14 15.28 10.90
CA ILE A 105 -2.04 14.68 12.23
C ILE A 105 -1.20 15.61 13.11
N THR A 106 -1.84 16.25 14.07
CA THR A 106 -1.13 17.13 15.01
C THR A 106 -0.43 16.33 16.12
N LYS A 107 0.60 16.92 16.75
CA LYS A 107 1.27 16.34 17.92
C LYS A 107 0.29 16.02 19.05
N ALA A 108 -0.72 16.88 19.27
CA ALA A 108 -1.73 16.67 20.29
C ALA A 108 -2.64 15.48 19.97
N MET A 109 -3.07 15.34 18.70
CA MET A 109 -3.85 14.18 18.25
C MET A 109 -3.08 12.88 18.43
N LYS A 110 -1.79 12.83 18.02
CA LYS A 110 -0.93 11.66 18.22
C LYS A 110 -0.79 11.32 19.70
N ALA A 111 -0.46 12.29 20.54
CA ALA A 111 -0.28 12.07 21.98
C ALA A 111 -1.56 11.55 22.65
N TRP A 112 -2.71 12.17 22.35
CA TRP A 112 -4.00 11.72 22.85
C TRP A 112 -4.33 10.29 22.38
N ALA A 113 -4.21 10.01 21.08
CA ALA A 113 -4.55 8.72 20.50
C ALA A 113 -3.69 7.59 21.09
N THR A 114 -2.37 7.79 21.14
CA THR A 114 -1.45 6.82 21.74
C THR A 114 -1.73 6.63 23.23
N SER A 115 -1.98 7.71 23.96
CA SER A 115 -2.30 7.65 25.39
C SER A 115 -3.59 6.87 25.66
N LEU A 116 -4.67 7.18 24.93
CA LEU A 116 -5.96 6.50 25.11
C LEU A 116 -5.86 5.03 24.72
N CYS A 117 -5.26 4.72 23.57
CA CYS A 117 -5.09 3.34 23.13
C CYS A 117 -4.26 2.50 24.11
N THR A 118 -3.21 3.09 24.71
CA THR A 118 -2.36 2.40 25.70
C THR A 118 -3.09 2.17 27.03
N GLN A 119 -3.96 3.09 27.45
CA GLN A 119 -4.70 2.99 28.71
C GLN A 119 -5.95 2.11 28.60
N ASP A 120 -6.68 2.24 27.49
CA ASP A 120 -7.93 1.54 27.22
C ASP A 120 -8.18 1.45 25.71
N GLU A 121 -7.71 0.36 25.12
CA GLU A 121 -7.88 0.04 23.70
C GLU A 121 -9.36 -0.05 23.30
N VAL A 122 -10.24 -0.53 24.19
CA VAL A 122 -11.68 -0.66 23.91
C VAL A 122 -12.31 0.73 23.78
N SER A 123 -11.93 1.66 24.65
CA SER A 123 -12.40 3.05 24.57
C SER A 123 -11.83 3.77 23.35
N PHE A 124 -10.56 3.53 22.99
CA PHE A 124 -9.99 4.05 21.75
C PHE A 124 -10.76 3.55 20.53
N HIS A 125 -10.97 2.23 20.42
CA HIS A 125 -11.74 1.64 19.33
C HIS A 125 -13.17 2.20 19.28
N ARG A 126 -13.85 2.31 20.42
CA ARG A 126 -15.19 2.90 20.50
C ARG A 126 -15.20 4.31 19.94
N PHE A 127 -14.27 5.16 20.38
CA PHE A 127 -14.13 6.51 19.85
C PHE A 127 -13.93 6.47 18.33
N MET A 128 -13.02 5.66 17.81
CA MET A 128 -12.77 5.58 16.36
C MET A 128 -14.02 5.16 15.58
N THR A 129 -14.84 4.26 16.12
CA THR A 129 -16.09 3.84 15.48
C THR A 129 -17.25 4.83 15.60
N THR A 130 -17.23 5.74 16.57
CA THR A 130 -18.34 6.69 16.84
C THR A 130 -18.00 8.15 16.54
N SER A 131 -16.72 8.49 16.44
CA SER A 131 -16.26 9.81 16.03
C SER A 131 -16.54 10.03 14.54
N ALA A 132 -16.60 11.31 14.15
CA ALA A 132 -17.12 11.82 12.88
C ALA A 132 -16.74 11.00 11.62
N PRO A 133 -17.50 11.12 10.51
CA PRO A 133 -17.21 10.43 9.23
C PRO A 133 -15.76 10.53 8.74
N ALA A 134 -15.03 11.56 9.21
CA ALA A 134 -13.62 11.79 8.97
C ALA A 134 -12.67 10.71 9.52
N TYR A 135 -13.09 9.81 10.41
CA TYR A 135 -12.24 8.72 10.94
C TYR A 135 -12.84 7.33 10.76
N ALA A 136 -14.12 7.23 10.38
CA ALA A 136 -14.84 5.97 10.24
C ALA A 136 -14.21 5.03 9.19
N HIS A 137 -13.52 5.58 8.19
CA HIS A 137 -12.91 4.85 7.08
C HIS A 137 -11.57 4.19 7.42
N ILE A 138 -10.86 4.63 8.47
CA ILE A 138 -9.53 4.11 8.85
C ILE A 138 -9.59 2.60 9.16
N MET A 139 -10.76 2.11 9.58
CA MET A 139 -10.98 0.71 9.94
C MET A 139 -11.74 -0.08 8.85
N ALA A 140 -12.14 0.57 7.75
CA ALA A 140 -12.79 -0.12 6.64
C ALA A 140 -11.78 -1.02 5.92
N GLN A 141 -12.19 -2.25 5.58
CA GLN A 141 -11.38 -3.11 4.70
C GLN A 141 -11.38 -2.52 3.29
N ALA A 142 -10.32 -1.78 2.95
CA ALA A 142 -10.09 -1.22 1.62
C ALA A 142 -9.32 -2.18 0.69
N VAL A 143 -9.52 -3.50 0.85
CA VAL A 143 -8.88 -4.47 -0.03
C VAL A 143 -9.59 -4.41 -1.39
N PRO A 144 -8.88 -4.20 -2.51
CA PRO A 144 -9.50 -4.31 -3.83
C PRO A 144 -10.18 -5.68 -3.94
N ASN A 145 -11.43 -5.72 -4.40
CA ASN A 145 -12.21 -6.96 -4.61
C ASN A 145 -11.62 -7.87 -5.73
N GLY A 146 -10.38 -7.63 -6.14
CA GLY A 146 -9.69 -8.42 -7.14
C GLY A 146 -9.01 -9.65 -6.53
N PRO A 147 -8.95 -10.77 -7.27
CA PRO A 147 -8.14 -11.91 -6.86
C PRO A 147 -6.67 -11.48 -6.65
N PRO A 148 -5.89 -12.21 -5.83
CA PRO A 148 -4.44 -11.98 -5.77
C PRO A 148 -3.82 -11.95 -7.17
N PRO A 149 -2.75 -11.17 -7.39
CA PRO A 149 -1.93 -11.36 -8.57
C PRO A 149 -1.50 -12.83 -8.60
N SER A 150 -2.04 -13.58 -9.55
CA SER A 150 -1.65 -14.97 -9.79
C SER A 150 -0.17 -14.99 -10.12
N SER A 151 0.54 -16.00 -9.64
CA SER A 151 1.93 -16.20 -10.05
C SER A 151 2.00 -16.33 -11.57
N SER A 152 3.11 -15.92 -12.20
CA SER A 152 3.30 -16.07 -13.65
C SER A 152 3.06 -17.52 -14.11
N ALA A 153 3.39 -18.50 -13.25
CA ALA A 153 3.11 -19.91 -13.46
C ALA A 153 1.60 -20.22 -13.51
N GLU A 154 0.81 -19.71 -12.57
CA GLU A 154 -0.65 -19.88 -12.57
C GLU A 154 -1.33 -19.17 -13.76
N ILE A 155 -0.83 -18.01 -14.17
CA ILE A 155 -1.36 -17.28 -15.35
C ILE A 155 -1.09 -18.09 -16.62
N ALA A 156 0.13 -18.62 -16.79
CA ALA A 156 0.51 -19.45 -17.93
C ALA A 156 -0.28 -20.75 -18.04
N GLN A 157 -0.86 -21.21 -16.92
CA GLN A 157 -1.66 -22.43 -16.81
C GLN A 157 -3.17 -22.17 -16.81
N SER A 158 -3.60 -20.92 -17.00
CA SER A 158 -5.01 -20.54 -17.00
C SER A 158 -5.73 -20.88 -18.31
N ASP A 159 -7.06 -21.05 -18.25
CA ASP A 159 -7.91 -21.26 -19.43
C ASP A 159 -7.79 -20.09 -20.43
N ALA A 160 -7.56 -18.87 -19.94
CA ALA A 160 -7.31 -17.70 -20.78
C ALA A 160 -5.98 -17.83 -21.53
N ALA A 161 -4.91 -18.28 -20.88
CA ALA A 161 -3.63 -18.55 -21.54
C ALA A 161 -3.74 -19.69 -22.56
N ALA A 162 -4.52 -20.73 -22.27
CA ALA A 162 -4.81 -21.81 -23.20
C ALA A 162 -5.57 -21.30 -24.45
N ALA A 163 -6.56 -20.42 -24.25
CA ALA A 163 -7.31 -19.81 -25.35
C ALA A 163 -6.41 -18.93 -26.24
N VAL A 164 -5.52 -18.12 -25.64
CA VAL A 164 -4.55 -17.30 -26.37
C VAL A 164 -3.56 -18.19 -27.14
N CYS A 165 -3.02 -19.24 -26.52
CA CYS A 165 -2.14 -20.19 -27.20
C CYS A 165 -2.84 -20.85 -28.40
N SER A 166 -4.10 -21.25 -28.24
CA SER A 166 -4.89 -21.82 -29.33
C SER A 166 -5.14 -20.83 -30.48
N GLN A 167 -5.40 -19.56 -30.18
CA GLN A 167 -5.61 -18.53 -31.19
C GLN A 167 -4.33 -18.21 -31.98
N LEU A 168 -3.18 -18.32 -31.33
CA LEU A 168 -1.88 -18.01 -31.91
C LEU A 168 -1.15 -19.25 -32.48
N GLY A 169 -1.75 -20.44 -32.40
CA GLY A 169 -1.12 -21.69 -32.85
C GLY A 169 0.08 -22.12 -32.01
N LEU A 170 0.19 -21.63 -30.77
CA LEU A 170 1.26 -21.95 -29.84
C LEU A 170 0.89 -23.20 -29.02
N LYS A 171 1.91 -23.95 -28.58
CA LYS A 171 1.69 -25.10 -27.70
C LYS A 171 1.21 -24.63 -26.31
N PRO A 172 0.29 -25.35 -25.66
CA PRO A 172 -0.11 -25.04 -24.29
C PRO A 172 1.10 -25.00 -23.34
N GLY A 173 1.17 -23.98 -22.47
CA GLY A 173 2.24 -23.82 -21.48
C GLY A 173 3.46 -22.99 -21.94
N VAL A 174 3.55 -22.62 -23.22
CA VAL A 174 4.68 -21.81 -23.76
C VAL A 174 4.76 -20.40 -23.15
N LEU A 175 3.66 -19.88 -22.63
CA LEU A 175 3.63 -18.56 -21.98
C LEU A 175 4.21 -18.56 -20.55
N GLY A 176 4.67 -19.72 -20.05
CA GLY A 176 5.17 -19.89 -18.68
C GLY A 176 6.69 -19.98 -18.53
N ASP A 177 7.43 -19.99 -19.64
CA ASP A 177 8.90 -19.99 -19.70
C ASP A 177 9.45 -18.57 -19.95
#